data_AF-A0A7U5K958-F1
#
_entry.id   AF-A0A7U5K958-F1
#
_cell.length_a   1.000
_cell.length_b   1.000
_cell.length_c   1.000
_cell.angle_alpha   90.00
_cell.angle_beta   90.00
_cell.angle_gamma   90.00
#
_symmetry.space_group_name_H-M   'P 1'
#
loop_
_entity.id
_entity.type
_entity.pdbx_description
1 polymer ?
#
loop_
_entity_poly.entity_id
_entity_poly.type
_entity_poly.pdbx_seq_one_letter_code
_entity_poly.pdbx_strand_id
1 'polypeptide(L)'
;MLALIEKNLTSTWSRKHSCLPQYGSLEHMTSAHEELGKVVVLTTGGTISCTMDPNGALIPTVSGEELIAHVAPRFSGSVDIEVRELHRLDSASMTFTDIDVIVAESHKALAEPNVLGVVVAHGTDSMEETAIALDTFHTSPNPIVLTGAQLPFDHPESDGQGNLFEAIMVACDTSARDIGVLVVFGHAVLPARGCMKWHTSDALAFATNGPEEPLRADPVSPTQLSDVRVDIIPAFPGAPATLVDAAVNAGTQGLVVEAMGAGNVGTEMGVALGAALDAGIPVVITTRVPRGEVFGAYGGAGGGATLAAKSAISSTYFRAGQARVLLAIAVATGVHPATLF
;
A
#
# COMPACT_ATOMS: atom_id res chain seq x y z
N MET A 1 -42.12 14.34 -4.96
CA MET A 1 -42.56 13.82 -6.26
C MET A 1 -43.16 14.98 -7.05
N LEU A 2 -42.34 15.53 -7.96
CA LEU A 2 -42.69 16.39 -9.10
C LEU A 2 -43.50 17.67 -8.84
N ALA A 3 -42.81 18.80 -8.64
CA ALA A 3 -43.10 20.11 -9.26
C ALA A 3 -42.29 21.23 -8.59
N LEU A 4 -41.00 21.36 -8.93
CA LEU A 4 -40.22 22.61 -8.85
C LEU A 4 -38.84 22.30 -9.47
N ILE A 5 -38.34 23.21 -10.29
CA ILE A 5 -37.19 23.09 -11.22
C ILE A 5 -37.60 22.68 -12.65
N GLU A 6 -38.46 23.50 -13.26
CA GLU A 6 -38.49 23.70 -14.71
C GLU A 6 -38.56 25.20 -14.96
N LYS A 7 -37.38 25.81 -15.20
CA LYS A 7 -37.15 27.09 -15.90
C LYS A 7 -35.69 27.45 -15.71
N ASN A 8 -34.83 26.98 -16.62
CA ASN A 8 -33.59 27.69 -17.05
C ASN A 8 -32.74 26.91 -18.07
N LEU A 9 -33.34 26.22 -19.05
CA LEU A 9 -32.57 25.64 -20.16
C LEU A 9 -33.36 25.68 -21.48
N THR A 10 -33.67 26.87 -21.97
CA THR A 10 -34.13 27.05 -23.37
C THR A 10 -33.69 28.41 -23.94
N SER A 11 -32.39 28.59 -24.18
CA SER A 11 -31.95 29.49 -25.27
C SER A 11 -30.46 29.32 -25.53
N THR A 12 -30.11 28.44 -26.46
CA THR A 12 -29.06 28.59 -27.47
C THR A 12 -28.73 27.21 -28.01
N TRP A 13 -29.43 26.77 -29.05
CA TRP A 13 -28.88 25.85 -30.07
C TRP A 13 -29.89 25.80 -31.21
N SER A 14 -29.81 26.78 -32.11
CA SER A 14 -30.52 26.75 -33.38
C SER A 14 -29.58 27.23 -34.47
N ARG A 15 -29.42 26.36 -35.47
CA ARG A 15 -28.77 26.55 -36.77
C ARG A 15 -27.24 26.53 -36.74
N LYS A 16 -26.67 25.41 -37.22
CA LYS A 16 -25.88 25.39 -38.46
C LYS A 16 -25.53 23.96 -38.90
N HIS A 17 -25.73 23.74 -40.20
CA HIS A 17 -25.10 22.75 -41.08
C HIS A 17 -25.66 21.32 -41.15
N SER A 18 -26.52 21.17 -42.16
CA SER A 18 -26.71 19.98 -42.99
C SER A 18 -25.38 19.48 -43.59
N CYS A 19 -24.99 18.25 -43.25
CA CYS A 19 -24.17 17.39 -44.10
C CYS A 19 -24.38 15.94 -43.66
N LEU A 20 -25.14 15.17 -44.45
CA LEU A 20 -25.24 13.72 -44.26
C LEU A 20 -23.96 13.09 -44.82
N PRO A 21 -23.25 12.20 -44.09
CA PRO A 21 -22.14 11.48 -44.67
C PRO A 21 -22.69 10.45 -45.67
N GLN A 22 -22.15 10.49 -46.89
CA GLN A 22 -22.33 9.43 -47.88
C GLN A 22 -21.65 8.15 -47.37
N TYR A 23 -22.32 7.01 -47.51
CA TYR A 23 -21.74 5.69 -47.26
C TYR A 23 -20.60 5.44 -48.25
N GLY A 24 -19.36 5.57 -47.75
CA GLY A 24 -18.14 5.17 -48.44
C GLY A 24 -17.89 3.66 -48.28
N SER A 25 -17.41 3.05 -49.35
CA SER A 25 -17.13 1.63 -49.54
C SER A 25 -16.22 1.02 -48.46
N LEU A 26 -16.55 -0.23 -48.08
CA LEU A 26 -15.72 -1.14 -47.31
C LEU A 26 -14.41 -1.42 -48.06
N GLU A 27 -13.34 -0.72 -47.70
CA GLU A 27 -11.98 -1.13 -48.02
C GLU A 27 -11.36 -1.82 -46.80
N HIS A 28 -10.72 -2.96 -47.07
CA HIS A 28 -10.09 -3.86 -46.12
C HIS A 28 -9.08 -3.14 -45.21
N MET A 29 -9.47 -2.89 -43.96
CA MET A 29 -8.52 -2.80 -42.85
C MET A 29 -8.02 -4.21 -42.56
N THR A 30 -6.80 -4.49 -43.00
CA THR A 30 -6.00 -5.61 -42.50
C THR A 30 -6.01 -5.58 -40.97
N SER A 31 -6.48 -6.67 -40.36
CA SER A 31 -6.48 -6.87 -38.91
C SER A 31 -5.04 -6.84 -38.41
N ALA A 32 -4.61 -5.70 -37.87
CA ALA A 32 -3.66 -5.75 -36.77
C ALA A 32 -4.37 -6.57 -35.69
N HIS A 33 -3.83 -7.75 -35.36
CA HIS A 33 -4.17 -8.36 -34.09
C HIS A 33 -3.82 -7.31 -33.04
N GLU A 34 -4.82 -6.66 -32.43
CA GLU A 34 -4.58 -5.88 -31.22
C GLU A 34 -3.96 -6.85 -30.22
N GLU A 35 -2.69 -6.61 -29.92
CA GLU A 35 -1.97 -7.40 -28.94
C GLU A 35 -2.71 -7.23 -27.61
N LEU A 36 -3.17 -8.35 -27.04
CA LEU A 36 -3.95 -8.34 -25.81
C LEU A 36 -3.15 -7.62 -24.71
N GLY A 37 -3.84 -6.79 -23.93
CA GLY A 37 -3.23 -6.16 -22.77
C GLY A 37 -2.80 -7.24 -21.76
N LYS A 38 -1.73 -6.96 -21.01
CA LYS A 38 -1.11 -7.93 -20.10
C LYS A 38 -1.20 -7.46 -18.64
N VAL A 39 -1.53 -8.35 -17.71
CA VAL A 39 -1.34 -8.13 -16.28
C VAL A 39 -0.22 -9.04 -15.80
N VAL A 40 0.77 -8.46 -15.10
CA VAL A 40 1.84 -9.24 -14.48
C VAL A 40 1.48 -9.48 -13.02
N VAL A 41 1.40 -10.75 -12.61
CA VAL A 41 1.18 -11.16 -11.23
C VAL A 41 2.51 -11.55 -10.61
N LEU A 42 2.92 -10.80 -9.59
CA LEU A 42 4.06 -11.11 -8.75
C LEU A 42 3.58 -11.89 -7.54
N THR A 43 4.19 -13.05 -7.26
CA THR A 43 3.88 -13.82 -6.04
C THR A 43 5.03 -13.77 -5.05
N THR A 44 4.70 -13.47 -3.78
CA THR A 44 5.69 -13.35 -2.69
C THR A 44 5.51 -14.39 -1.59
N GLY A 45 4.41 -15.17 -1.65
CA GLY A 45 4.04 -16.18 -0.66
C GLY A 45 2.76 -15.81 0.08
N GLY A 46 2.76 -16.01 1.40
CA GLY A 46 1.61 -15.76 2.27
C GLY A 46 0.52 -16.84 2.22
N THR A 47 -0.48 -16.67 3.09
CA THR A 47 -1.59 -17.62 3.30
C THR A 47 -2.29 -18.04 2.00
N ILE A 48 -2.41 -17.13 1.03
CA ILE A 48 -3.01 -17.38 -0.28
C ILE A 48 -2.31 -18.52 -1.06
N SER A 49 -1.04 -18.78 -0.76
CA SER A 49 -0.21 -19.85 -1.34
C SER A 49 0.03 -21.04 -0.40
N CYS A 50 -0.59 -21.02 0.79
CA CYS A 50 -0.42 -22.07 1.79
C CYS A 50 -1.54 -23.11 1.72
N THR A 51 -1.21 -24.35 2.06
CA THR A 51 -2.18 -25.39 2.43
C THR A 51 -1.97 -25.82 3.88
N MET A 52 -2.98 -26.47 4.45
CA MET A 52 -2.89 -26.97 5.82
C MET A 52 -2.24 -28.35 5.87
N ASP A 53 -1.23 -28.53 6.71
CA ASP A 53 -0.65 -29.84 6.98
C ASP A 53 -1.56 -30.67 7.92
N PRO A 54 -1.30 -31.98 8.09
CA PRO A 54 -2.11 -32.82 8.99
C PRO A 54 -2.12 -32.40 10.47
N ASN A 55 -1.22 -31.51 10.89
CA ASN A 55 -1.14 -30.99 12.25
C ASN A 55 -1.83 -29.62 12.41
N GLY A 56 -2.37 -29.06 11.33
CA GLY A 56 -3.03 -27.75 11.31
C GLY A 56 -2.11 -26.57 11.04
N ALA A 57 -0.84 -26.80 10.68
CA ALA A 57 0.10 -25.74 10.33
C ALA A 57 -0.06 -25.32 8.86
N LEU A 58 0.09 -24.04 8.58
CA LEU A 58 0.08 -23.52 7.20
C LEU A 58 1.47 -23.64 6.57
N ILE A 59 1.54 -24.30 5.41
CA ILE A 59 2.78 -24.55 4.68
C ILE A 59 2.65 -23.99 3.26
N PRO A 60 3.63 -23.22 2.73
CA PRO A 60 3.58 -22.63 1.39
C PRO A 60 3.81 -23.68 0.30
N THR A 61 2.76 -24.42 -0.06
CA THR A 61 2.82 -25.55 -1.00
C THR A 61 2.41 -25.18 -2.43
N VAL A 62 1.70 -24.06 -2.62
CA VAL A 62 1.09 -23.68 -3.90
C VAL A 62 2.01 -22.74 -4.66
N SER A 63 2.28 -23.03 -5.93
CA SER A 63 3.01 -22.14 -6.84
C SER A 63 2.17 -20.98 -7.34
N GLY A 64 2.82 -19.92 -7.84
CA GLY A 64 2.11 -18.82 -8.46
C GLY A 64 1.25 -19.24 -9.65
N GLU A 65 1.75 -20.17 -10.47
CA GLU A 65 0.99 -20.71 -11.61
C GLU A 65 -0.26 -21.47 -11.16
N GLU A 66 -0.14 -22.31 -10.13
CA GLU A 66 -1.30 -23.01 -9.54
C GLU A 66 -2.32 -22.04 -8.93
N LEU A 67 -1.84 -20.96 -8.31
CA LEU A 67 -2.69 -19.91 -7.76
C LEU A 67 -3.50 -19.21 -8.88
N ILE A 68 -2.86 -18.89 -10.00
CA ILE A 68 -3.48 -18.21 -11.13
C ILE A 68 -4.36 -19.14 -11.98
N ALA A 69 -4.07 -20.43 -12.04
CA ALA A 69 -4.77 -21.40 -12.90
C ALA A 69 -6.30 -21.42 -12.69
N HIS A 70 -6.77 -21.15 -11.47
CA HIS A 70 -8.21 -21.09 -11.15
C HIS A 70 -8.90 -19.79 -11.59
N VAL A 71 -8.13 -18.71 -11.76
CA VAL A 71 -8.64 -17.36 -12.04
C VAL A 71 -8.45 -16.99 -13.51
N ALA A 72 -7.33 -17.38 -14.12
CA ALA A 72 -6.97 -17.02 -15.50
C ALA A 72 -8.03 -17.36 -16.57
N PRO A 73 -8.76 -18.50 -16.51
CA PRO A 73 -9.81 -18.80 -17.50
C PRO A 73 -10.89 -17.73 -17.59
N ARG A 74 -11.11 -16.94 -16.52
CA ARG A 74 -12.11 -15.84 -16.49
C ARG A 74 -11.69 -14.62 -17.32
N PHE A 75 -10.41 -14.52 -17.68
CA PHE A 75 -9.83 -13.43 -18.47
C PHE A 75 -9.45 -13.85 -19.90
N SER A 76 -9.66 -15.12 -20.24
CA SER A 76 -9.27 -15.69 -21.53
C SER A 76 -9.84 -14.89 -22.71
N GLY A 77 -8.97 -14.48 -23.63
CA GLY A 77 -9.33 -13.67 -24.80
C GLY A 77 -9.59 -12.19 -24.52
N SER A 78 -9.39 -11.72 -23.27
CA SER A 78 -9.52 -10.31 -22.90
C SER A 78 -8.20 -9.71 -22.41
N VAL A 79 -7.47 -10.44 -21.55
CA VAL A 79 -6.21 -10.00 -20.94
C VAL A 79 -5.28 -11.21 -20.79
N ASP A 80 -4.01 -11.04 -21.13
CA ASP A 80 -2.98 -12.03 -20.86
C ASP A 80 -2.47 -11.88 -19.42
N ILE A 81 -2.36 -12.99 -18.70
CA ILE A 81 -1.84 -13.00 -17.32
C ILE A 81 -0.48 -13.69 -17.34
N GLU A 82 0.55 -12.97 -16.90
CA GLU A 82 1.91 -13.49 -16.74
C GLU A 82 2.22 -13.61 -15.25
N VAL A 83 2.72 -14.78 -14.82
CA VAL A 83 3.11 -15.01 -13.42
C VAL A 83 4.61 -14.92 -13.26
N ARG A 84 5.07 -14.16 -12.26
CA ARG A 84 6.46 -14.11 -11.83
C ARG A 84 6.56 -14.42 -10.35
N GLU A 85 7.13 -15.59 -10.04
CA GLU A 85 7.34 -16.01 -8.66
C GLU A 85 8.63 -15.38 -8.14
N LEU A 86 8.51 -14.47 -7.18
CA LEU A 86 9.64 -13.80 -6.56
C LEU A 86 10.17 -14.63 -5.39
N HIS A 87 9.28 -14.92 -4.45
CA HIS A 87 9.59 -15.64 -3.22
C HIS A 87 8.37 -16.43 -2.73
N ARG A 88 8.58 -17.31 -1.73
CA ARG A 88 7.51 -17.97 -0.96
C ARG A 88 7.75 -17.76 0.53
N LEU A 89 7.64 -16.51 0.96
CA LEU A 89 7.89 -16.11 2.34
C LEU A 89 6.60 -15.98 3.13
N ASP A 90 6.71 -16.22 4.43
CA ASP A 90 5.76 -15.68 5.40
C ASP A 90 5.96 -14.16 5.48
N SER A 91 4.89 -13.40 5.30
CA SER A 91 4.92 -11.93 5.38
C SER A 91 5.49 -11.42 6.70
N ALA A 92 5.32 -12.15 7.81
CA ALA A 92 5.89 -11.79 9.10
C ALA A 92 7.43 -11.88 9.14
N SER A 93 8.04 -12.57 8.17
CA SER A 93 9.50 -12.69 8.02
C SER A 93 10.08 -11.78 6.93
N MET A 94 9.25 -10.97 6.27
CA MET A 94 9.73 -10.07 5.20
C MET A 94 10.56 -8.92 5.76
N THR A 95 11.56 -8.54 4.97
CA THR A 95 12.54 -7.50 5.27
C THR A 95 12.52 -6.41 4.20
N PHE A 96 13.28 -5.33 4.42
CA PHE A 96 13.46 -4.30 3.40
C PHE A 96 14.13 -4.83 2.13
N THR A 97 14.97 -5.87 2.22
CA THR A 97 15.53 -6.54 1.05
C THR A 97 14.44 -7.16 0.18
N ASP A 98 13.42 -7.76 0.79
CA ASP A 98 12.31 -8.37 0.05
C ASP A 98 11.43 -7.30 -0.60
N ILE A 99 11.20 -6.19 0.11
CA ILE A 99 10.49 -5.02 -0.43
C ILE A 99 11.26 -4.43 -1.62
N ASP A 100 12.59 -4.29 -1.53
CA ASP A 100 13.43 -3.79 -2.62
C ASP A 100 13.27 -4.64 -3.91
N VAL A 101 13.19 -5.98 -3.76
CA VAL A 101 12.95 -6.90 -4.89
C VAL A 101 11.56 -6.68 -5.51
N ILE A 102 10.52 -6.53 -4.68
CA ILE A 102 9.14 -6.33 -5.15
C ILE A 102 9.01 -4.99 -5.87
N VAL A 103 9.62 -3.92 -5.36
CA VAL A 103 9.66 -2.60 -6.01
C VAL A 103 10.36 -2.71 -7.36
N ALA A 104 11.55 -3.34 -7.40
CA ALA A 104 12.32 -3.49 -8.63
C ALA A 104 11.56 -4.29 -9.71
N GLU A 105 10.95 -5.43 -9.36
CA GLU A 105 10.21 -6.22 -10.34
C GLU A 105 8.91 -5.55 -10.78
N SER A 106 8.22 -4.83 -9.87
CA SER A 106 7.02 -4.06 -10.24
C SER A 106 7.35 -2.97 -11.25
N HIS A 107 8.44 -2.24 -11.06
CA HIS A 107 8.90 -1.23 -12.01
C HIS A 107 9.32 -1.84 -13.35
N LYS A 108 10.02 -2.98 -13.31
CA LYS A 108 10.42 -3.71 -14.52
C LYS A 108 9.19 -4.17 -15.31
N ALA A 109 8.20 -4.76 -14.65
CA ALA A 109 6.95 -5.16 -15.28
C ALA A 109 6.19 -3.97 -15.89
N LEU A 110 6.04 -2.86 -15.14
CA LEU A 110 5.35 -1.66 -15.64
C LEU A 110 6.06 -0.96 -16.80
N ALA A 111 7.35 -1.19 -17.00
CA ALA A 111 8.12 -0.66 -18.13
C ALA A 111 7.94 -1.49 -19.42
N GLU A 112 7.33 -2.67 -19.34
CA GLU A 112 7.09 -3.51 -20.51
C GLU A 112 5.91 -3.00 -21.34
N PRO A 113 5.94 -3.20 -22.67
CA PRO A 113 4.83 -2.81 -23.53
C PRO A 113 3.57 -3.59 -23.18
N ASN A 114 2.41 -2.96 -23.41
CA ASN A 114 1.07 -3.52 -23.23
C ASN A 114 0.72 -3.99 -21.81
N VAL A 115 1.56 -3.75 -20.80
CA VAL A 115 1.19 -4.01 -19.41
C VAL A 115 0.11 -3.02 -18.97
N LEU A 116 -1.00 -3.55 -18.49
CA LEU A 116 -2.15 -2.80 -17.99
C LEU A 116 -1.99 -2.42 -16.51
N GLY A 117 -1.33 -3.29 -15.74
CA GLY A 117 -1.07 -3.13 -14.32
C GLY A 117 -0.29 -4.31 -13.75
N VAL A 118 0.12 -4.19 -12.50
CA VAL A 118 0.79 -5.26 -11.74
C VAL A 118 -0.10 -5.68 -10.57
N VAL A 119 -0.23 -6.98 -10.36
CA VAL A 119 -0.86 -7.53 -9.14
C VAL A 119 0.21 -8.18 -8.28
N VAL A 120 0.22 -7.92 -6.98
CA VAL A 120 1.15 -8.55 -6.03
C VAL A 120 0.36 -9.42 -5.06
N ALA A 121 0.44 -10.73 -5.24
CA ALA A 121 -0.12 -11.70 -4.30
C ALA A 121 0.84 -11.84 -3.11
N HIS A 122 0.40 -11.36 -1.96
CA HIS A 122 1.22 -11.09 -0.78
C HIS A 122 0.60 -11.65 0.50
N GLY A 123 1.44 -11.99 1.48
CA GLY A 123 0.97 -12.32 2.84
C GLY A 123 0.39 -11.11 3.56
N THR A 124 -0.62 -11.33 4.40
CA THR A 124 -1.44 -10.24 4.95
C THR A 124 -0.77 -9.47 6.09
N ASP A 125 0.25 -10.02 6.75
CA ASP A 125 0.81 -9.40 7.96
C ASP A 125 1.63 -8.13 7.70
N SER A 126 2.32 -8.05 6.56
CA SER A 126 3.15 -6.90 6.16
C SER A 126 2.71 -6.27 4.84
N MET A 127 1.52 -6.62 4.34
CA MET A 127 1.00 -6.09 3.07
C MET A 127 0.91 -4.56 3.08
N GLU A 128 0.51 -3.96 4.20
CA GLU A 128 0.39 -2.50 4.34
C GLU A 128 1.74 -1.77 4.24
N GLU A 129 2.83 -2.43 4.64
CA GLU A 129 4.20 -1.93 4.59
C GLU A 129 4.77 -2.00 3.17
N THR A 130 4.60 -3.14 2.49
CA THR A 130 4.96 -3.29 1.08
C THR A 130 4.16 -2.33 0.20
N ALA A 131 2.86 -2.16 0.48
CA ALA A 131 1.99 -1.26 -0.27
C ALA A 131 2.47 0.20 -0.23
N ILE A 132 2.83 0.71 0.96
CA ILE A 132 3.29 2.10 1.08
C ILE A 132 4.69 2.31 0.47
N ALA A 133 5.56 1.29 0.49
CA ALA A 133 6.83 1.34 -0.21
C ALA A 133 6.63 1.48 -1.73
N LEU A 134 5.80 0.61 -2.32
CA LEU A 134 5.45 0.66 -3.72
C LEU A 134 4.83 2.01 -4.09
N ASP A 135 3.85 2.50 -3.30
CA ASP A 135 3.17 3.77 -3.57
C ASP A 135 4.13 4.96 -3.65
N THR A 136 5.10 4.98 -2.74
CA THR A 136 6.05 6.08 -2.59
C THR A 136 7.08 6.12 -3.73
N PHE A 137 7.38 4.98 -4.35
CA PHE A 137 8.29 4.88 -5.50
C PHE A 137 7.57 4.88 -6.86
N HIS A 138 6.24 4.76 -6.88
CA HIS A 138 5.49 4.49 -8.10
C HIS A 138 5.40 5.70 -9.04
N THR A 139 5.80 5.56 -10.30
CA THR A 139 5.79 6.66 -11.29
C THR A 139 4.92 6.38 -12.52
N SER A 140 4.32 5.19 -12.60
CA SER A 140 3.52 4.79 -13.76
C SER A 140 2.08 5.29 -13.64
N PRO A 141 1.37 5.55 -14.75
CA PRO A 141 -0.08 5.72 -14.70
C PRO A 141 -0.81 4.40 -14.45
N ASN A 142 -0.20 3.26 -14.77
CA ASN A 142 -0.83 1.94 -14.62
C ASN A 142 -0.76 1.46 -13.16
N PRO A 143 -1.84 0.93 -12.59
CA PRO A 143 -1.91 0.61 -11.16
C PRO A 143 -1.00 -0.56 -10.74
N ILE A 144 -0.60 -0.54 -9.47
CA ILE A 144 -0.14 -1.75 -8.76
C ILE A 144 -1.19 -2.10 -7.72
N VAL A 145 -1.63 -3.36 -7.69
CA VAL A 145 -2.68 -3.84 -6.79
C VAL A 145 -2.14 -4.96 -5.93
N LEU A 146 -2.08 -4.77 -4.61
CA LEU A 146 -1.76 -5.83 -3.67
C LEU A 146 -3.02 -6.58 -3.27
N THR A 147 -2.88 -7.89 -3.07
CA THR A 147 -3.95 -8.75 -2.58
C THR A 147 -3.40 -9.98 -1.86
N GLY A 148 -4.25 -10.75 -1.21
CA GLY A 148 -3.87 -11.95 -0.47
C GLY A 148 -5.10 -12.75 -0.02
N ALA A 149 -4.94 -13.53 1.05
CA ALA A 149 -6.03 -14.32 1.63
C ALA A 149 -5.90 -14.42 3.16
N GLN A 150 -7.02 -14.49 3.86
CA GLN A 150 -7.06 -14.85 5.28
C GLN A 150 -7.12 -16.36 5.47
N LEU A 151 -7.70 -17.08 4.51
CA LEU A 151 -7.84 -18.52 4.53
C LEU A 151 -6.86 -19.17 3.55
N PRO A 152 -6.30 -20.36 3.89
CA PRO A 152 -5.37 -21.04 3.02
C PRO A 152 -6.02 -21.48 1.71
N PHE A 153 -5.20 -21.81 0.73
CA PHE A 153 -5.63 -22.16 -0.63
C PHE A 153 -6.57 -23.37 -0.67
N ASP A 154 -6.33 -24.37 0.17
CA ASP A 154 -7.13 -25.60 0.26
C ASP A 154 -8.37 -25.47 1.15
N HIS A 155 -8.62 -24.28 1.73
CA HIS A 155 -9.84 -24.05 2.50
C HIS A 155 -11.08 -24.05 1.57
N PRO A 156 -12.17 -24.75 1.92
CA PRO A 156 -13.38 -24.80 1.08
C PRO A 156 -14.00 -23.43 0.78
N GLU A 157 -13.79 -22.48 1.69
CA GLU A 157 -14.26 -21.09 1.60
C GLU A 157 -13.09 -20.11 1.43
N SER A 158 -11.99 -20.52 0.81
CA SER A 158 -10.83 -19.66 0.60
C SER A 158 -11.22 -18.34 -0.09
N ASP A 159 -10.83 -17.21 0.51
CA ASP A 159 -11.06 -15.87 -0.03
C ASP A 159 -10.06 -15.48 -1.12
N GLY A 160 -8.94 -16.21 -1.23
CA GLY A 160 -7.84 -15.88 -2.13
C GLY A 160 -8.21 -15.83 -3.61
N GLN A 161 -9.06 -16.75 -4.10
CA GLN A 161 -9.48 -16.75 -5.50
C GLN A 161 -10.35 -15.54 -5.85
N GLY A 162 -11.22 -15.13 -4.93
CA GLY A 162 -12.09 -13.96 -5.09
C GLY A 162 -11.27 -12.67 -5.07
N ASN A 163 -10.43 -12.52 -4.05
CA ASN A 163 -9.52 -11.38 -3.89
C ASN A 163 -8.60 -11.21 -5.11
N LEU A 164 -8.01 -12.30 -5.61
CA LEU A 164 -7.14 -12.28 -6.79
C LEU A 164 -7.89 -11.91 -8.08
N PHE A 165 -9.09 -12.47 -8.28
CA PHE A 165 -9.92 -12.09 -9.42
C PHE A 165 -10.23 -10.58 -9.42
N GLU A 166 -10.62 -10.04 -8.26
CA GLU A 166 -10.92 -8.61 -8.11
C GLU A 166 -9.69 -7.74 -8.28
N ALA A 167 -8.53 -8.18 -7.77
CA ALA A 167 -7.27 -7.47 -7.96
C ALA A 167 -6.87 -7.37 -9.43
N ILE A 168 -7.02 -8.47 -10.20
CA ILE A 168 -6.77 -8.46 -11.64
C ILE A 168 -7.78 -7.57 -12.36
N MET A 169 -9.06 -7.62 -12.00
CA MET A 169 -10.08 -6.72 -12.56
C MET A 169 -9.72 -5.25 -12.36
N VAL A 170 -9.32 -4.86 -11.14
CA VAL A 170 -8.88 -3.49 -10.82
C VAL A 170 -7.61 -3.12 -11.57
N ALA A 171 -6.65 -4.04 -11.69
CA ALA A 171 -5.42 -3.80 -12.46
C ALA A 171 -5.67 -3.58 -13.96
N CYS A 172 -6.77 -4.11 -14.49
CA CYS A 172 -7.19 -3.89 -15.88
C CYS A 172 -8.03 -2.62 -16.07
N ASP A 173 -8.58 -2.05 -15.01
CA ASP A 173 -9.56 -0.97 -15.10
C ASP A 173 -8.88 0.37 -15.40
N THR A 174 -9.29 1.01 -16.49
CA THR A 174 -8.77 2.33 -16.87
C THR A 174 -9.04 3.43 -15.84
N SER A 175 -10.08 3.28 -15.01
CA SER A 175 -10.38 4.22 -13.92
C SER A 175 -9.42 4.09 -12.74
N ALA A 176 -8.68 2.98 -12.62
CA ALA A 176 -7.64 2.80 -11.61
C ALA A 176 -6.30 3.47 -11.98
N ARG A 177 -6.21 4.05 -13.19
CA ARG A 177 -5.02 4.77 -13.63
C ARG A 177 -4.82 6.05 -12.83
N ASP A 178 -3.55 6.40 -12.63
CA ASP A 178 -3.10 7.60 -11.90
C ASP A 178 -3.55 7.68 -10.43
N ILE A 179 -4.19 6.63 -9.89
CA ILE A 179 -4.55 6.54 -8.46
C ILE A 179 -3.32 6.17 -7.61
N GLY A 180 -2.41 5.36 -8.15
CA GLY A 180 -1.24 4.84 -7.45
C GLY A 180 -1.39 3.38 -7.06
N VAL A 181 -0.98 3.04 -5.83
CA VAL A 181 -1.01 1.66 -5.35
C VAL A 181 -2.26 1.40 -4.52
N LEU A 182 -2.90 0.27 -4.81
CA LEU A 182 -4.16 -0.15 -4.19
C LEU A 182 -3.99 -1.47 -3.45
N VAL A 183 -4.81 -1.68 -2.43
CA VAL A 183 -5.02 -2.98 -1.78
C VAL A 183 -6.44 -3.42 -2.08
N VAL A 184 -6.59 -4.59 -2.70
CA VAL A 184 -7.90 -5.21 -2.96
C VAL A 184 -8.05 -6.43 -2.08
N PHE A 185 -9.00 -6.38 -1.15
CA PHE A 185 -9.20 -7.43 -0.16
C PHE A 185 -10.62 -7.43 0.37
N GLY A 186 -11.28 -8.60 0.39
CA GLY A 186 -12.63 -8.74 0.93
C GLY A 186 -13.65 -7.81 0.26
N HIS A 187 -13.60 -7.67 -1.07
CA HIS A 187 -14.44 -6.77 -1.86
C HIS A 187 -14.19 -5.27 -1.65
N ALA A 188 -13.23 -4.88 -0.81
CA ALA A 188 -12.83 -3.48 -0.65
C ALA A 188 -11.66 -3.14 -1.58
N VAL A 189 -11.71 -1.96 -2.19
CA VAL A 189 -10.59 -1.34 -2.91
C VAL A 189 -10.10 -0.18 -2.05
N LEU A 190 -8.89 -0.28 -1.53
CA LEU A 190 -8.33 0.66 -0.56
C LEU A 190 -7.06 1.30 -1.12
N PRO A 191 -6.85 2.63 -0.96
CA PRO A 191 -5.57 3.24 -1.29
C PRO A 191 -4.48 2.69 -0.35
N ALA A 192 -3.26 2.49 -0.85
CA ALA A 192 -2.13 2.05 -0.03
C ALA A 192 -1.91 2.98 1.17
N ARG A 193 -1.99 4.31 0.96
CA ARG A 193 -1.76 5.31 2.01
C ARG A 193 -2.85 5.26 3.08
N GLY A 194 -2.47 4.88 4.29
CA GLY A 194 -3.39 4.76 5.43
C GLY A 194 -4.10 3.41 5.53
N CYS A 195 -3.87 2.49 4.58
CA CYS A 195 -4.35 1.12 4.68
C CYS A 195 -3.67 0.40 5.85
N MET A 196 -4.44 -0.38 6.60
CA MET A 196 -3.92 -1.23 7.67
C MET A 196 -4.74 -2.52 7.81
N LYS A 197 -4.08 -3.61 8.22
CA LYS A 197 -4.75 -4.84 8.67
C LYS A 197 -5.33 -4.59 10.05
N TRP A 198 -6.65 -4.48 10.13
CA TRP A 198 -7.37 -4.12 11.36
C TRP A 198 -8.05 -5.32 12.04
N HIS A 199 -8.10 -6.48 11.37
CA HIS A 199 -8.63 -7.72 11.94
C HIS A 199 -7.71 -8.91 11.65
N THR A 200 -7.54 -9.77 12.66
CA THR A 200 -6.66 -10.94 12.61
C THR A 200 -7.22 -12.15 11.85
N SER A 201 -8.48 -12.12 11.39
CA SER A 201 -9.16 -13.31 10.85
C SER A 201 -10.42 -13.04 10.01
N ASP A 202 -11.07 -11.88 10.17
CA ASP A 202 -12.23 -11.49 9.35
C ASP A 202 -11.82 -11.36 7.87
N ALA A 203 -12.74 -11.70 6.95
CA ALA A 203 -12.56 -11.52 5.51
C ALA A 203 -12.44 -10.04 5.12
N LEU A 204 -13.07 -9.14 5.88
CA LEU A 204 -12.84 -7.69 5.80
C LEU A 204 -11.62 -7.29 6.63
N ALA A 205 -10.46 -7.92 6.37
CA ALA A 205 -9.26 -7.83 7.19
C ALA A 205 -8.55 -6.47 7.16
N PHE A 206 -8.76 -5.70 6.09
CA PHE A 206 -8.12 -4.42 5.83
C PHE A 206 -9.11 -3.26 5.87
N ALA A 207 -8.66 -2.12 6.37
CA ALA A 207 -9.39 -0.86 6.37
C ALA A 207 -8.42 0.31 6.17
N THR A 208 -8.94 1.49 5.83
CA THR A 208 -8.14 2.72 5.79
C THR A 208 -8.38 3.58 7.03
N ASN A 209 -7.32 4.17 7.55
CA ASN A 209 -7.38 5.28 8.49
C ASN A 209 -7.07 6.64 7.80
N GLY A 210 -6.71 6.63 6.52
CA GLY A 210 -6.52 7.84 5.73
C GLY A 210 -7.86 8.46 5.28
N PRO A 211 -7.82 9.67 4.70
CA PRO A 211 -8.96 10.24 4.02
C PRO A 211 -9.35 9.39 2.80
N GLU A 212 -10.55 9.61 2.26
CA GLU A 212 -11.07 8.88 1.08
C GLU A 212 -10.15 9.02 -0.14
N GLU A 213 -9.63 10.23 -0.37
CA GLU A 213 -8.64 10.55 -1.39
C GLU A 213 -7.34 11.04 -0.72
N PRO A 214 -6.43 10.13 -0.32
CA PRO A 214 -5.18 10.54 0.33
C PRO A 214 -4.30 11.29 -0.64
N LEU A 215 -3.72 12.39 -0.14
CA LEU A 215 -2.76 13.17 -0.92
C LEU A 215 -1.51 12.32 -1.13
N ARG A 216 -1.19 12.09 -2.39
CA ARG A 216 -0.02 11.33 -2.81
C ARG A 216 1.12 12.31 -3.02
N ALA A 217 2.17 12.17 -2.21
CA ALA A 217 3.39 12.96 -2.40
C ALA A 217 4.00 12.64 -3.78
N ASP A 218 4.76 13.58 -4.33
CA ASP A 218 5.54 13.33 -5.55
C ASP A 218 6.41 12.09 -5.34
N PRO A 219 6.43 11.15 -6.31
CA PRO A 219 7.18 9.92 -6.15
C PRO A 219 8.67 10.23 -6.02
N VAL A 220 9.32 9.56 -5.07
CA VAL A 220 10.77 9.64 -4.91
C VAL A 220 11.45 8.59 -5.79
N SER A 221 12.71 8.82 -6.14
CA SER A 221 13.46 7.85 -6.97
C SER A 221 13.63 6.53 -6.21
N PRO A 222 13.37 5.37 -6.84
CA PRO A 222 13.61 4.06 -6.25
C PRO A 222 15.02 3.96 -5.67
N THR A 223 15.12 3.64 -4.39
CA THR A 223 16.37 3.53 -3.62
C THR A 223 16.28 2.31 -2.72
N GLN A 224 17.41 1.60 -2.55
CA GLN A 224 17.46 0.41 -1.70
C GLN A 224 17.25 0.77 -0.23
N LEU A 225 16.41 -0.01 0.45
CA LEU A 225 16.06 0.14 1.86
C LEU A 225 16.77 -0.88 2.75
N SER A 226 17.35 -1.93 2.16
CA SER A 226 18.00 -3.05 2.87
C SER A 226 19.08 -2.65 3.88
N ASP A 227 19.79 -1.54 3.67
CA ASP A 227 20.80 -1.02 4.61
C ASP A 227 20.25 -0.02 5.64
N VAL A 228 18.95 0.28 5.61
CA VAL A 228 18.33 1.27 6.48
C VAL A 228 17.75 0.62 7.74
N ARG A 229 18.17 1.15 8.90
CA ARG A 229 17.63 0.77 10.20
C ARG A 229 16.73 1.86 10.79
N VAL A 230 15.43 1.58 10.82
CA VAL A 230 14.43 2.37 11.56
C VAL A 230 13.71 1.44 12.53
N ASP A 231 13.67 1.83 13.81
CA ASP A 231 13.06 1.05 14.88
C ASP A 231 11.68 1.60 15.28
N ILE A 232 10.73 0.71 15.58
CA ILE A 232 9.44 1.05 16.19
C ILE A 232 9.54 0.87 17.70
N ILE A 233 9.21 1.89 18.48
CA ILE A 233 9.23 1.86 19.94
C ILE A 233 7.82 2.11 20.49
N PRO A 234 7.24 1.16 21.24
CA PRO A 234 5.92 1.34 21.84
C PRO A 234 5.99 2.21 23.10
N ALA A 235 5.07 3.17 23.21
CA ALA A 235 4.83 3.89 24.44
C ALA A 235 3.69 3.25 25.26
N PHE A 236 3.89 3.20 26.56
CA PHE A 236 2.91 2.73 27.54
C PHE A 236 3.11 3.47 28.87
N PRO A 237 2.17 3.39 29.82
CA PRO A 237 2.36 4.00 31.13
C PRO A 237 3.61 3.43 31.81
N GLY A 238 4.59 4.31 32.06
CA GLY A 238 5.89 3.91 32.62
C GLY A 238 6.91 3.40 31.60
N ALA A 239 6.71 3.63 30.30
CA ALA A 239 7.71 3.27 29.29
C ALA A 239 9.04 4.02 29.56
N PRO A 240 10.16 3.28 29.74
CA PRO A 240 11.42 3.86 30.20
C PRO A 240 12.21 4.48 29.05
N ALA A 241 13.16 5.35 29.39
CA ALA A 241 14.16 5.88 28.46
C ALA A 241 15.00 4.76 27.78
N THR A 242 15.20 3.64 28.48
CA THR A 242 16.08 2.55 28.03
C THR A 242 15.66 1.91 26.70
N LEU A 243 14.39 1.97 26.32
CA LEU A 243 13.93 1.50 25.01
C LEU A 243 14.49 2.37 23.87
N VAL A 244 14.49 3.69 24.08
CA VAL A 244 15.04 4.67 23.13
C VAL A 244 16.56 4.56 23.11
N ASP A 245 17.19 4.54 24.29
CA ASP A 245 18.65 4.44 24.41
C ASP A 245 19.18 3.16 23.76
N ALA A 246 18.49 2.04 23.91
CA ALA A 246 18.88 0.77 23.28
C ALA A 246 18.85 0.86 21.74
N ALA A 247 17.80 1.46 21.15
CA ALA A 247 17.71 1.62 19.71
C ALA A 247 18.83 2.53 19.17
N VAL A 248 19.08 3.66 19.85
CA VAL A 248 20.15 4.60 19.53
C VAL A 248 21.53 3.93 19.63
N ASN A 249 21.82 3.24 20.74
CA ASN A 249 23.09 2.55 20.94
C ASN A 249 23.34 1.42 19.93
N ALA A 250 22.27 0.79 19.43
CA ALA A 250 22.36 -0.20 18.36
C ALA A 250 22.54 0.43 16.96
N GLY A 251 22.58 1.77 16.85
CA GLY A 251 22.83 2.47 15.59
C GLY A 251 21.59 2.71 14.74
N THR A 252 20.45 3.03 15.35
CA THR A 252 19.24 3.38 14.59
C THR A 252 19.46 4.66 13.78
N GLN A 253 18.91 4.71 12.57
CA GLN A 253 18.95 5.91 11.70
C GLN A 253 17.64 6.71 11.79
N GLY A 254 16.64 6.22 12.50
CA GLY A 254 15.38 6.90 12.71
C GLY A 254 14.47 6.12 13.66
N LEU A 255 13.59 6.84 14.36
CA LEU A 255 12.68 6.25 15.35
C LEU A 255 11.23 6.50 14.97
N VAL A 256 10.41 5.46 15.00
CA VAL A 256 8.95 5.56 15.00
C VAL A 256 8.45 5.25 16.40
N VAL A 257 7.71 6.17 17.00
CA VAL A 257 7.16 5.98 18.35
C VAL A 257 5.68 5.71 18.26
N GLU A 258 5.28 4.49 18.60
CA GLU A 258 3.88 4.12 18.75
C GLU A 258 3.34 4.68 20.06
N ALA A 259 2.95 5.95 20.03
CA ALA A 259 2.58 6.70 21.22
C ALA A 259 1.16 6.38 21.72
N MET A 260 0.77 6.96 22.85
CA MET A 260 -0.57 6.82 23.41
C MET A 260 -1.49 7.98 22.98
N GLY A 261 -2.78 7.71 22.81
CA GLY A 261 -3.78 8.75 22.52
C GLY A 261 -3.46 9.51 21.24
N ALA A 262 -3.44 10.84 21.30
CA ALA A 262 -3.16 11.72 20.16
C ALA A 262 -1.65 12.00 19.94
N GLY A 263 -0.77 11.09 20.33
CA GLY A 263 0.69 11.24 20.15
C GLY A 263 1.48 11.57 21.43
N ASN A 264 1.07 11.05 22.59
CA ASN A 264 1.70 11.37 23.88
C ASN A 264 2.55 10.20 24.42
N VAL A 265 3.66 10.54 25.07
CA VAL A 265 4.56 9.61 25.76
C VAL A 265 4.78 10.02 27.23
N GLY A 266 5.37 9.12 28.02
CA GLY A 266 5.78 9.44 29.40
C GLY A 266 7.00 10.38 29.43
N THR A 267 7.22 11.04 30.57
CA THR A 267 8.32 12.00 30.78
C THR A 267 9.70 11.41 30.46
N GLU A 268 10.04 10.23 30.98
CA GLU A 268 11.37 9.63 30.79
C GLU A 268 11.66 9.32 29.33
N MET A 269 10.73 8.64 28.66
CA MET A 269 10.80 8.39 27.21
C MET A 269 10.86 9.70 26.42
N GLY A 270 10.04 10.70 26.77
CA GLY A 270 10.05 12.01 26.11
C GLY A 270 11.40 12.73 26.20
N VAL A 271 12.07 12.66 27.36
CA VAL A 271 13.43 13.18 27.52
C VAL A 271 14.43 12.45 26.60
N ALA A 272 14.38 11.12 26.54
CA ALA A 272 15.26 10.34 25.67
C ALA A 272 15.01 10.60 24.18
N LEU A 273 13.74 10.71 23.75
CA LEU A 273 13.39 11.10 22.38
C LEU A 273 13.87 12.51 22.06
N GLY A 274 13.75 13.44 23.02
CA GLY A 274 14.28 14.78 22.89
C GLY A 274 15.80 14.81 22.70
N ALA A 275 16.54 13.91 23.37
CA ALA A 275 17.98 13.76 23.19
C ALA A 275 18.34 13.12 21.84
N ALA A 276 17.56 12.15 21.35
CA ALA A 276 17.73 11.57 20.02
C ALA A 276 17.55 12.61 18.91
N LEU A 277 16.52 13.46 19.02
CA LEU A 277 16.29 14.60 18.12
C LEU A 277 17.47 15.58 18.14
N ASP A 278 17.95 15.94 19.33
CA ASP A 278 19.11 16.84 19.48
C ASP A 278 20.40 16.23 18.87
N ALA A 279 20.49 14.90 18.81
CA ALA A 279 21.57 14.17 18.13
C ALA A 279 21.37 13.99 16.61
N GLY A 280 20.29 14.54 16.05
CA GLY A 280 19.98 14.49 14.62
C GLY A 280 19.30 13.21 14.14
N ILE A 281 18.82 12.36 15.06
CA ILE A 281 18.05 11.16 14.71
C ILE A 281 16.60 11.59 14.48
N PRO A 282 16.02 11.41 13.28
CA PRO A 282 14.64 11.76 13.01
C PRO A 282 13.68 10.90 13.84
N VAL A 283 12.69 11.54 14.45
CA VAL A 283 11.65 10.87 15.26
C VAL A 283 10.28 11.16 14.64
N VAL A 284 9.55 10.10 14.32
CA VAL A 284 8.15 10.14 13.89
C VAL A 284 7.26 9.64 15.02
N ILE A 285 6.26 10.42 15.39
CA ILE A 285 5.25 10.08 16.39
C ILE A 285 4.00 9.56 15.68
N THR A 286 3.68 8.29 15.91
CA THR A 286 2.40 7.67 15.56
C THR A 286 1.61 7.35 16.83
N THR A 287 0.59 6.52 16.74
CA THR A 287 -0.23 6.11 17.88
C THR A 287 -0.65 4.66 17.80
N ARG A 288 -0.74 4.00 18.96
CA ARG A 288 -1.36 2.67 19.10
C ARG A 288 -2.88 2.70 18.91
N VAL A 289 -3.49 3.89 18.89
CA VAL A 289 -4.93 4.03 18.70
C VAL A 289 -5.26 3.67 17.25
N PRO A 290 -6.14 2.67 16.99
CA PRO A 290 -6.34 2.18 15.63
C PRO A 290 -6.81 3.26 14.64
N ARG A 291 -7.61 4.24 15.09
CA ARG A 291 -8.15 5.29 14.23
C ARG A 291 -7.94 6.71 14.77
N GLY A 292 -7.88 7.67 13.84
CA GLY A 292 -7.71 9.09 14.12
C GLY A 292 -6.31 9.61 13.84
N GLU A 293 -6.18 10.93 13.80
CA GLU A 293 -4.93 11.63 13.50
C GLU A 293 -4.07 11.86 14.75
N VAL A 294 -2.77 11.97 14.50
CA VAL A 294 -1.79 12.45 15.47
C VAL A 294 -1.56 13.95 15.23
N PHE A 295 -1.84 14.77 16.24
CA PHE A 295 -1.70 16.23 16.16
C PHE A 295 -0.93 16.84 17.34
N GLY A 296 -0.61 16.04 18.38
CA GLY A 296 0.33 16.43 19.43
C GLY A 296 -0.06 17.71 20.18
N ALA A 297 -1.23 17.76 20.83
CA ALA A 297 -1.74 18.98 21.47
C ALA A 297 -1.18 19.28 22.88
N TYR A 298 -0.55 18.30 23.54
CA TYR A 298 -0.16 18.43 24.96
C TYR A 298 1.30 18.86 25.12
N GLY A 299 1.56 19.73 26.11
CA GLY A 299 2.92 20.13 26.52
C GLY A 299 3.54 19.24 27.60
N GLY A 300 4.74 19.61 28.08
CA GLY A 300 5.54 18.81 29.03
C GLY A 300 6.48 17.84 28.31
N ALA A 301 7.49 17.30 29.01
CA ALA A 301 8.60 16.57 28.37
C ALA A 301 8.17 15.39 27.48
N GLY A 302 7.02 14.74 27.78
CA GLY A 302 6.44 13.67 26.96
C GLY A 302 5.20 14.07 26.15
N GLY A 303 4.82 15.34 26.18
CA GLY A 303 3.69 15.86 25.40
C GLY A 303 4.05 16.03 23.93
N GLY A 304 3.13 15.65 23.04
CA GLY A 304 3.35 15.73 21.60
C GLY A 304 3.73 17.14 21.09
N ALA A 305 3.24 18.20 21.71
CA ALA A 305 3.58 19.58 21.33
C ALA A 305 5.04 19.93 21.64
N THR A 306 5.58 19.42 22.74
CA THR A 306 6.97 19.63 23.14
C THR A 306 7.93 18.92 22.19
N LEU A 307 7.60 17.67 21.82
CA LEU A 307 8.39 16.91 20.85
C LEU A 307 8.31 17.52 19.45
N ALA A 308 7.12 17.99 19.03
CA ALA A 308 6.97 18.73 17.78
C ALA A 308 7.80 20.02 17.74
N ALA A 309 7.90 20.75 18.87
CA ALA A 309 8.77 21.92 18.99
C ALA A 309 10.26 21.58 18.87
N LYS A 310 10.64 20.32 19.08
CA LYS A 310 11.98 19.74 18.81
C LYS A 310 12.06 19.04 17.45
N SER A 311 11.13 19.34 16.54
CA SER A 311 11.08 18.78 15.18
C SER A 311 10.73 17.30 15.09
N ALA A 312 10.11 16.70 16.12
CA ALA A 312 9.44 15.42 15.95
C ALA A 312 8.31 15.55 14.93
N ILE A 313 8.17 14.55 14.06
CA ILE A 313 7.26 14.56 12.92
C ILE A 313 5.99 13.81 13.32
N SER A 314 4.82 14.39 13.06
CA SER A 314 3.57 13.64 13.20
C SER A 314 3.41 12.68 12.02
N SER A 315 3.00 11.44 12.30
CA SER A 315 2.63 10.49 11.25
C SER A 315 1.23 10.71 10.68
N THR A 316 0.55 11.81 11.04
CA THR A 316 -0.82 12.12 10.62
C THR A 316 -1.78 10.94 10.86
N TYR A 317 -2.18 10.23 9.81
CA TYR A 317 -3.03 9.04 9.86
C TYR A 317 -2.28 7.71 9.69
N PHE A 318 -0.99 7.73 9.34
CA PHE A 318 -0.16 6.53 9.20
C PHE A 318 0.07 5.84 10.55
N ARG A 319 0.02 4.50 10.55
CA ARG A 319 0.35 3.66 11.70
C ARG A 319 1.79 3.17 11.64
N ALA A 320 2.26 2.54 12.72
CA ALA A 320 3.67 2.26 12.93
C ALA A 320 4.35 1.52 11.77
N GLY A 321 3.70 0.53 11.17
CA GLY A 321 4.19 -0.17 9.98
C GLY A 321 4.48 0.79 8.84
N GLN A 322 3.45 1.50 8.36
CA GLN A 322 3.63 2.45 7.25
C GLN A 322 4.57 3.62 7.58
N ALA A 323 4.49 4.15 8.80
CA ALA A 323 5.36 5.25 9.24
C ALA A 323 6.84 4.84 9.26
N ARG A 324 7.15 3.58 9.62
CA ARG A 324 8.50 3.04 9.60
C ARG A 324 9.04 2.95 8.18
N VAL A 325 8.23 2.48 7.24
CA VAL A 325 8.62 2.39 5.83
C VAL A 325 8.86 3.79 5.25
N LEU A 326 7.94 4.74 5.47
CA LEU A 326 8.10 6.11 4.99
C LEU A 326 9.35 6.78 5.57
N LEU A 327 9.62 6.60 6.87
CA LEU A 327 10.84 7.12 7.48
C LEU A 327 12.10 6.44 6.92
N ALA A 328 12.07 5.13 6.66
CA ALA A 328 13.19 4.43 6.04
C ALA A 328 13.48 4.96 4.63
N ILE A 329 12.44 5.21 3.82
CA ILE A 329 12.56 5.84 2.51
C ILE A 329 13.17 7.24 2.61
N ALA A 330 12.72 8.06 3.56
CA ALA A 330 13.28 9.39 3.78
C ALA A 330 14.78 9.34 4.13
N VAL A 331 15.17 8.41 5.01
CA VAL A 331 16.58 8.19 5.38
C VAL A 331 17.39 7.71 4.17
N ALA A 332 16.89 6.74 3.39
CA ALA A 332 17.58 6.19 2.23
C ALA A 332 17.82 7.23 1.13
N THR A 333 16.81 8.06 0.87
CA THR A 333 16.81 9.04 -0.23
C THR A 333 17.39 10.39 0.17
N GLY A 334 17.50 10.66 1.47
CA GLY A 334 17.93 11.95 2.01
C GLY A 334 16.87 13.06 1.91
N VAL A 335 15.63 12.76 1.51
CA VAL A 335 14.53 13.74 1.54
C VAL A 335 14.10 14.00 2.98
N HIS A 336 13.59 15.20 3.24
CA HIS A 336 13.11 15.53 4.58
C HIS A 336 11.87 14.67 4.90
N PRO A 337 11.82 13.89 6.02
CA PRO A 337 10.76 12.90 6.20
C PRO A 337 9.34 13.49 6.19
N ALA A 338 9.15 14.73 6.67
CA ALA A 338 7.86 15.41 6.64
C ALA A 338 7.26 15.63 5.25
N THR A 339 8.01 15.43 4.15
CA THR A 339 7.44 15.49 2.78
C THR A 339 6.74 14.19 2.38
N LEU A 340 6.88 13.12 3.17
CA LEU A 340 6.30 11.80 2.90
C LEU A 340 5.08 11.48 3.77
N PHE A 341 4.76 12.30 4.78
CA PHE A 341 3.64 12.13 5.72
C PHE A 341 2.51 13.12 5.44
#